data_AF-A0A0F9YI98-F1
#
_entry.id   AF-A0A0F9YI98-F1
#
_cell.length_a   1.000
_cell.length_b   1.000
_cell.length_c   1.000
_cell.angle_alpha   90.00
_cell.angle_beta   90.00
_cell.angle_gamma   90.00
#
_symmetry.space_group_name_H-M   'P 1'
#
loop_
_entity.id
_entity.type
_entity.pdbx_description
1 polymer ?
#
loop_
_entity_poly.entity_id
_entity_poly.type
_entity_poly.pdbx_seq_one_letter_code
_entity_poly.pdbx_strand_id
1 'polypeptide(L)' 'MAYTKDEVLKVIKKFRKEIEGLVHTDGVYLFGSYATGHAKDYSDIDIAIVSADINDENYFDMKSKIFKK' A
#
# COMPACT_ATOMS: atom_id res chain seq x y z
N MET A 1 12.64 -9.12 -14.70
CA MET A 1 11.32 -9.77 -14.89
C MET A 1 10.35 -9.11 -13.93
N ALA A 2 9.07 -9.01 -14.28
CA ALA A 2 8.04 -8.51 -13.36
C ALA A 2 7.99 -9.37 -12.09
N TYR A 3 7.56 -8.78 -10.96
CA TYR A 3 7.34 -9.54 -9.75
C TYR A 3 6.25 -10.61 -9.94
N THR A 4 6.44 -11.76 -9.31
CA THR A 4 5.41 -12.79 -9.20
C THR A 4 4.30 -12.34 -8.24
N LYS A 5 3.13 -12.99 -8.31
CA LYS A 5 2.01 -12.73 -7.40
C LYS A 5 2.42 -12.86 -5.93
N ASP A 6 3.26 -13.85 -5.61
CA ASP A 6 3.73 -14.09 -4.24
C ASP A 6 4.71 -13.02 -3.76
N GLU A 7 5.57 -12.51 -4.65
CA GLU A 7 6.48 -11.39 -4.34
C GLU A 7 5.69 -10.11 -4.09
N VAL A 8 4.69 -9.81 -4.93
CA VAL A 8 3.78 -8.68 -4.73
C VAL A 8 3.04 -8.81 -3.40
N LEU A 9 2.47 -9.98 -3.10
CA LEU A 9 1.80 -10.23 -1.82
C LEU A 9 2.75 -10.07 -0.62
N LYS A 10 4.02 -10.47 -0.73
CA LYS A 10 5.03 -10.25 0.32
C LYS A 10 5.29 -8.77 0.54
N VAL A 11 5.46 -7.99 -0.52
CA VAL A 11 5.66 -6.53 -0.45
C VAL A 11 4.45 -5.86 0.22
N ILE A 12 3.23 -6.19 -0.22
CA ILE A 12 2.00 -5.62 0.34
C ILE A 12 1.84 -5.97 1.82
N LYS A 13 2.08 -7.23 2.20
CA LYS A 13 2.00 -7.65 3.61
C LYS A 13 3.04 -6.96 4.48
N LYS A 14 4.25 -6.75 3.97
CA LYS A 14 5.30 -6.00 4.67
C LYS A 14 4.88 -4.55 4.87
N PHE A 15 4.41 -3.89 3.82
CA PHE A 15 3.95 -2.50 3.90
C PHE A 15 2.77 -2.35 4.87
N ARG A 16 1.75 -3.22 4.78
CA ARG A 16 0.64 -3.25 5.75
C ARG A 16 1.15 -3.35 7.19
N LYS A 17 2.12 -4.23 7.46
CA LYS A 17 2.66 -4.39 8.82
C LYS A 17 3.36 -3.13 9.33
N GLU A 18 4.04 -2.40 8.46
CA GLU A 18 4.69 -1.13 8.81
C GLU A 18 3.66 -0.04 9.09
N ILE A 19 2.59 0.03 8.29
CA ILE A 19 1.48 0.97 8.50
C ILE A 19 0.66 0.65 9.75
N GLU A 20 0.45 -0.63 10.06
CA GLU A 20 -0.31 -1.07 11.26
C GLU A 20 0.33 -0.58 12.58
N GLY A 21 1.62 -0.27 12.58
CA GLY A 21 2.30 0.35 13.73
C GLY A 21 2.00 1.83 13.91
N LEU A 22 1.34 2.48 12.94
CA LEU A 22 1.00 3.90 12.92
C LEU A 22 -0.52 4.13 13.01
N VAL A 23 -1.30 3.37 12.24
CA VAL A 23 -2.77 3.43 12.16
C VAL A 23 -3.34 2.04 11.89
N HIS A 24 -4.56 1.77 12.33
CA HIS A 24 -5.24 0.51 12.02
C HIS A 24 -5.52 0.38 10.52
N THR A 25 -5.26 -0.78 9.92
CA THR A 25 -5.59 -1.04 8.51
C THR A 25 -6.89 -1.84 8.39
N ASP A 26 -7.96 -1.18 7.97
CA ASP A 26 -9.25 -1.83 7.66
C ASP A 26 -9.22 -2.58 6.33
N GLY A 27 -8.46 -2.06 5.35
CA GLY A 27 -8.42 -2.63 4.01
C GLY A 27 -7.15 -2.29 3.24
N VAL A 28 -6.74 -3.24 2.40
CA VAL A 28 -5.64 -3.06 1.44
C VAL A 28 -6.11 -3.51 0.06
N TYR A 29 -6.04 -2.63 -0.91
CA TYR A 29 -6.53 -2.87 -2.27
C TYR A 29 -5.38 -2.70 -3.27
N LEU A 30 -5.17 -3.71 -4.11
CA LEU A 30 -4.17 -3.70 -5.18
C LEU A 30 -4.76 -3.04 -6.43
N PHE A 31 -4.00 -2.12 -7.03
CA PHE A 31 -4.36 -1.42 -8.26
C PHE A 31 -3.33 -1.68 -9.37
N GLY A 32 -3.64 -1.16 -10.56
CA GLY A 32 -2.71 -1.10 -11.67
C GLY A 32 -2.48 -2.44 -12.38
N SER A 33 -1.30 -2.56 -12.98
CA SER A 33 -0.95 -3.67 -13.87
C SER A 33 -0.85 -5.01 -13.14
N TYR A 34 -0.45 -5.00 -11.86
CA TYR A 34 -0.44 -6.21 -11.02
C TYR A 34 -1.85 -6.69 -10.66
N ALA A 35 -2.83 -5.79 -10.50
CA ALA A 35 -4.22 -6.17 -10.26
C ALA A 35 -4.85 -6.86 -11.48
N THR A 36 -4.48 -6.44 -12.68
CA THR A 36 -5.05 -6.96 -13.95
C THR A 36 -4.25 -8.12 -14.56
N GLY A 37 -3.07 -8.44 -14.01
CA GLY A 37 -2.19 -9.50 -14.51
C GLY A 37 -1.32 -9.11 -15.71
N HIS A 38 -1.20 -7.83 -16.04
CA HIS A 38 -0.45 -7.32 -17.20
C HIS A 38 0.86 -6.60 -16.81
N ALA A 39 1.35 -6.81 -15.58
CA ALA A 39 2.58 -6.20 -15.09
C ALA A 39 3.81 -6.52 -15.94
N LYS A 40 4.68 -5.53 -16.08
CA LYS A 40 5.99 -5.60 -16.74
C LYS A 40 7.10 -5.43 -15.71
N ASP A 41 8.32 -5.67 -16.12
CA ASP A 41 9.52 -5.52 -15.29
C ASP A 41 9.75 -4.08 -14.77
N TYR A 42 9.23 -3.08 -15.48
CA TYR A 42 9.21 -1.68 -15.05
C TYR A 42 7.92 -1.26 -14.34
N SER A 43 6.98 -2.18 -14.06
CA SER A 43 5.73 -1.82 -13.38
C SER A 43 5.91 -1.61 -11.89
N ASP A 44 5.34 -0.52 -11.38
CA ASP A 44 5.19 -0.24 -9.97
C ASP A 44 4.06 -1.08 -9.33
N ILE A 45 4.09 -1.18 -8.00
CA ILE A 45 3.02 -1.80 -7.20
C ILE A 45 2.19 -0.68 -6.57
N ASP A 46 0.98 -0.46 -7.10
CA ASP A 46 0.04 0.52 -6.59
C ASP A 46 -0.93 -0.11 -5.58
N ILE A 47 -1.06 0.48 -4.39
CA ILE A 47 -2.02 0.04 -3.38
C ILE A 47 -2.79 1.23 -2.78
N ALA A 48 -4.03 0.98 -2.38
CA ALA A 48 -4.74 1.86 -1.46
C ALA A 48 -4.85 1.19 -0.08
N ILE A 49 -4.60 1.99 0.95
CA ILE A 49 -4.85 1.63 2.35
C ILE A 49 -6.10 2.40 2.79
N VAL A 50 -7.05 1.68 3.39
CA VAL A 50 -8.22 2.25 4.03
C VAL A 50 -8.07 2.09 5.53
N SER A 51 -8.28 3.19 6.26
CA SER A 51 -8.17 3.26 7.71
C SER A 51 -9.19 4.27 8.24
N ALA A 52 -10.02 3.84 9.18
CA ALA A 52 -10.97 4.67 9.92
C ALA A 52 -10.25 5.66 10.87
N ASP A 53 -8.97 5.42 11.15
CA ASP A 53 -8.15 6.32 11.97
C ASP A 53 -7.71 7.58 11.19
N ILE A 54 -7.87 7.60 9.85
CA ILE A 54 -7.52 8.73 8.99
C ILE A 54 -8.79 9.48 8.56
N ASN A 55 -8.84 10.78 8.85
CA ASN A 55 -9.94 11.67 8.49
C ASN A 55 -9.41 13.02 8.01
N ASP A 56 -10.32 13.91 7.58
CA ASP A 56 -9.95 15.21 7.01
C ASP A 56 -9.14 16.10 7.96
N GLU A 57 -9.34 15.97 9.28
CA GLU A 57 -8.65 16.77 10.29
C GLU A 57 -7.20 16.33 10.48
N ASN A 58 -6.91 15.03 10.36
CA ASN A 58 -5.58 14.46 10.63
C ASN A 58 -4.84 13.99 9.36
N TYR A 59 -5.46 14.08 8.19
CA TYR A 59 -4.95 13.54 6.93
C TYR A 59 -3.52 14.01 6.62
N PHE A 60 -3.26 15.31 6.75
CA PHE A 60 -1.95 15.87 6.42
C PHE A 60 -0.84 15.40 7.38
N ASP A 61 -1.15 15.32 8.66
CA ASP A 61 -0.23 14.82 9.70
C ASP A 61 0.06 13.34 9.50
N MET A 62 -0.97 12.54 9.23
CA MET A 62 -0.82 11.10 8.95
C MET A 62 -0.02 10.86 7.67
N LYS A 63 -0.33 11.60 6.60
CA LYS A 63 0.45 11.56 5.35
C LYS A 63 1.92 11.86 5.61
N SER A 64 2.22 12.88 6.41
CA SER A 64 3.59 13.27 6.75
C SER A 64 4.31 12.21 7.59
N LYS A 65 3.61 11.52 8.50
CA LYS A 65 4.18 10.41 9.29
C LYS A 65 4.45 9.16 8.46
N ILE A 66 3.56 8.83 7.53
CA ILE A 66 3.65 7.64 6.68
C ILE A 66 4.70 7.82 5.58
N PHE A 67 4.69 8.96 4.90
CA PHE A 67 5.56 9.21 3.73
C PHE A 67 6.78 10.06 4.09
N LYS A 68 7.33 9.93 5.30
CA LYS A 68 8.54 10.67 5.71
C LYS A 68 9.64 10.51 4.65
N LYS A 69 9.94 11.61 3.97
CA LYS A 69 11.16 11.79 3.18
C LYS A 69 12.32 12.11 4.12
#